data_AF-A0A914S4U7-F1
#
_entry.id   AF-A0A914S4U7-F1
#
_cell.length_a   1.000
_cell.length_b   1.000
_cell.length_c   1.000
_cell.angle_alpha   90.00
_cell.angle_beta   90.00
_cell.angle_gamma   90.00
#
_symmetry.space_group_name_H-M   'P 1'
#
loop_
_entity.id
_entity.type
_entity.pdbx_description
1 polymer ?
#
loop_
_entity_poly.entity_id
_entity_poly.type
_entity_poly.pdbx_seq_one_letter_code
_entity_poly.pdbx_strand_id
1 'polypeptide(L)'
;MFVIAIAEVNTEQTYVRELQSIIDYYVKPFEAPENSTLIPSPLRDRSDIVFGNLRELLEFHDHFLLADFLRAADSVIDICHCFVSHRNRFLQLYHPYCQNKPLSEALRREHVDGCKFFALVGRCPQRVLLAKIW
;
A
#
# COMPACT_ATOMS: atom_id res chain seq x y z
N MET A 1 -23.59 -13.45 -12.01
CA MET A 1 -23.34 -13.18 -10.58
C MET A 1 -21.96 -13.69 -10.16
N PHE A 2 -21.59 -14.96 -10.39
CA PHE A 2 -20.25 -15.53 -10.12
C PHE A 2 -19.04 -14.75 -10.67
N VAL A 3 -19.14 -14.21 -11.90
CA VAL A 3 -18.02 -13.47 -12.52
C VAL A 3 -17.59 -12.20 -11.77
N ILE A 4 -18.51 -11.58 -11.03
CA ILE A 4 -18.21 -10.37 -10.25
C ILE A 4 -17.44 -10.75 -8.98
N ALA A 5 -17.84 -11.82 -8.29
CA ALA A 5 -17.15 -12.28 -7.09
C ALA A 5 -15.69 -12.67 -7.40
N ILE A 6 -15.46 -13.40 -8.50
CA ILE A 6 -14.11 -13.74 -8.96
C ILE A 6 -13.32 -12.48 -9.37
N ALA A 7 -13.98 -11.50 -9.99
CA ALA A 7 -13.33 -10.23 -10.34
C ALA A 7 -12.85 -9.48 -9.09
N GLU A 8 -13.66 -9.39 -8.02
CA GLU A 8 -13.27 -8.77 -6.74
C GLU A 8 -12.11 -9.50 -6.05
N VAL A 9 -12.09 -10.83 -6.10
CA VAL A 9 -10.95 -11.62 -5.60
C VAL A 9 -9.67 -11.29 -6.39
N ASN A 10 -9.76 -11.24 -7.71
CA ASN A 10 -8.60 -10.99 -8.57
C ASN A 10 -8.06 -9.56 -8.44
N THR A 11 -8.94 -8.57 -8.31
CA THR A 11 -8.53 -7.17 -8.06
C THR A 11 -7.85 -7.06 -6.70
N GLU A 12 -8.39 -7.72 -5.67
CA GLU A 12 -7.79 -7.75 -4.33
C GLU A 12 -6.41 -8.45 -4.32
N GLN A 13 -6.28 -9.61 -4.95
CA GLN A 13 -4.98 -10.28 -5.11
C GLN A 13 -3.95 -9.42 -5.84
N THR A 14 -4.39 -8.62 -6.80
CA THR A 14 -3.52 -7.70 -7.53
C THR A 14 -3.11 -6.55 -6.61
N TYR A 15 -4.05 -5.98 -5.86
CA TYR A 15 -3.78 -4.93 -4.88
C TYR A 15 -2.78 -5.36 -3.82
N VAL A 16 -2.96 -6.53 -3.19
CA VAL A 16 -2.04 -7.11 -2.20
C VAL A 16 -0.64 -7.30 -2.78
N ARG A 17 -0.52 -7.85 -3.99
CA ARG A 17 0.78 -8.02 -4.66
C ARG A 17 1.47 -6.69 -4.94
N GLU A 18 0.71 -5.68 -5.37
CA GLU A 18 1.25 -4.35 -5.60
C GLU A 18 1.71 -3.67 -4.29
N LEU A 19 0.92 -3.77 -3.21
CA LEU A 19 1.33 -3.30 -1.89
C LEU A 19 2.60 -3.99 -1.40
N GLN A 20 2.68 -5.32 -1.51
CA GLN A 20 3.85 -6.10 -1.12
C GLN A 20 5.10 -5.65 -1.88
N SER A 21 4.99 -5.47 -3.20
CA SER A 21 6.08 -4.93 -4.02
C SER A 21 6.54 -3.54 -3.53
N ILE A 22 5.63 -2.69 -3.06
CA ILE A 22 6.03 -1.37 -2.52
C ILE A 22 6.78 -1.52 -1.20
N ILE A 23 6.32 -2.42 -0.33
CA ILE A 23 7.03 -2.71 0.92
C ILE A 23 8.44 -3.24 0.62
N ASP A 24 8.57 -4.18 -0.30
CA ASP A 24 9.84 -4.85 -0.57
C ASP A 24 10.83 -3.99 -1.35
N TYR A 25 10.33 -3.22 -2.32
CA TYR A 25 11.17 -2.41 -3.18
C TYR A 25 11.32 -0.98 -2.69
N TYR A 26 10.45 -0.40 -1.87
CA TYR A 26 10.62 0.99 -1.43
C TYR A 26 10.74 1.12 0.09
N VAL A 27 9.80 0.56 0.86
CA VAL A 27 9.77 0.81 2.31
C VAL A 27 10.95 0.15 3.02
N LYS A 28 11.17 -1.16 2.81
CA LYS A 28 12.29 -1.89 3.41
C LYS A 28 13.65 -1.29 3.02
N PRO A 29 13.93 -1.00 1.73
CA PRO A 29 15.20 -0.39 1.37
C PRO A 29 15.35 1.03 1.90
N PHE A 30 14.27 1.80 2.06
CA PHE A 30 14.33 3.17 2.59
C PHE A 30 14.73 3.19 4.07
N GLU A 31 14.26 2.21 4.83
CA GLU A 31 14.61 2.06 6.25
C GLU A 31 15.94 1.34 6.47
N ALA A 32 16.51 0.76 5.41
CA ALA A 32 17.74 0.00 5.49
C ALA A 32 18.95 0.94 5.70
N PRO A 33 19.79 0.72 6.74
CA PRO A 33 20.92 1.61 7.07
C PRO A 33 21.90 1.84 5.91
N GLU A 34 22.10 0.82 5.05
CA GLU A 34 22.98 0.89 3.87
C GLU A 34 22.55 1.95 2.86
N ASN A 35 21.25 2.24 2.75
CA ASN A 35 20.70 3.22 1.81
C ASN A 35 20.57 4.61 2.42
N SER A 36 20.86 4.75 3.72
CA SER A 36 20.69 6.00 4.44
C SER A 36 21.53 7.15 3.83
N THR A 37 22.66 6.86 3.19
CA THR A 37 23.49 7.87 2.49
C THR A 37 22.86 8.37 1.18
N LEU A 38 21.92 7.60 0.61
CA LEU A 38 21.19 7.93 -0.62
C LEU A 38 19.93 8.77 -0.33
N ILE A 39 19.52 8.84 0.94
CA ILE A 39 18.29 9.50 1.39
C ILE A 39 18.63 10.91 1.92
N PRO A 40 18.00 11.97 1.38
CA PRO A 40 18.15 13.32 1.88
C PRO A 40 17.80 13.44 3.38
N SER A 41 18.53 14.27 4.12
CA SER A 41 18.27 14.51 5.55
C SER A 41 16.81 14.87 5.88
N PRO A 42 16.06 15.63 5.06
CA PRO A 42 14.64 15.91 5.33
C PRO A 42 13.72 14.69 5.28
N LEU A 43 14.13 13.62 4.59
CA LEU A 43 13.37 12.37 4.46
C LEU A 43 13.85 11.28 5.42
N ARG A 44 15.06 11.40 5.96
CA ARG A 44 15.62 10.43 6.90
C ARG A 44 14.69 10.26 8.11
N ASP A 45 14.46 9.01 8.50
CA ASP A 45 13.62 8.62 9.63
C ASP A 45 12.15 9.08 9.53
N ARG A 46 11.68 9.45 8.32
CA ARG A 46 10.28 9.83 8.04
C ARG A 46 9.56 8.82 7.16
N SER A 47 9.87 7.53 7.30
CA SER A 47 9.21 6.48 6.50
C SER A 47 7.71 6.41 6.77
N ASP A 48 7.31 6.68 8.01
CA ASP A 48 5.92 6.81 8.47
C ASP A 48 5.15 7.92 7.74
N ILE A 49 5.81 9.01 7.35
CA ILE A 49 5.18 10.10 6.59
C ILE A 49 5.23 9.82 5.09
N VAL A 50 6.36 9.35 4.57
CA VAL A 50 6.56 9.09 3.12
C VAL A 50 5.69 7.94 2.63
N PHE A 51 5.49 6.93 3.47
CA PHE A 51 4.74 5.73 3.12
C PHE A 51 3.44 5.59 3.91
N GLY A 52 3.24 6.31 5.02
CA GLY A 52 2.05 6.11 5.84
C GLY A 52 2.01 4.72 6.48
N ASN A 53 0.81 4.23 6.71
CA ASN A 53 0.52 2.91 7.30
C ASN A 53 0.33 1.81 6.24
N LEU A 54 1.17 1.77 5.19
CA LEU A 54 1.06 0.77 4.13
C LEU A 54 1.27 -0.66 4.62
N ARG A 55 2.04 -0.87 5.68
CA ARG A 55 2.27 -2.20 6.27
C ARG A 55 1.00 -2.73 6.91
N GLU A 56 0.30 -1.88 7.64
CA GLU A 56 -0.96 -2.21 8.29
C GLU A 56 -2.08 -2.43 7.27
N LEU A 57 -2.07 -1.67 6.17
CA LEU A 57 -2.95 -1.90 5.02
C LEU A 57 -2.66 -3.26 4.38
N LEU A 58 -1.41 -3.54 4.03
CA LEU A 58 -1.01 -4.82 3.46
C LEU A 58 -1.39 -6.00 4.36
N GLU A 59 -1.07 -5.92 5.64
CA GLU A 59 -1.39 -6.96 6.61
C GLU A 59 -2.89 -7.24 6.67
N PHE A 60 -3.71 -6.18 6.70
CA PHE A 60 -5.17 -6.31 6.72
C PHE A 60 -5.70 -6.94 5.42
N HIS A 61 -5.26 -6.42 4.28
CA HIS A 61 -5.74 -6.85 2.97
C HIS A 61 -5.32 -8.30 2.67
N ASP A 62 -4.08 -8.69 2.96
CA ASP A 62 -3.56 -10.03 2.69
C ASP A 62 -4.13 -11.08 3.67
N HIS A 63 -4.01 -10.86 4.98
CA HIS A 63 -4.32 -11.90 5.96
C HIS A 63 -5.81 -11.99 6.32
N PHE A 64 -6.58 -10.92 6.13
CA PHE A 64 -7.97 -10.87 6.57
C PHE A 64 -8.93 -10.73 5.38
N LEU A 65 -8.81 -9.65 4.60
CA LEU A 65 -9.78 -9.37 3.55
C LEU A 65 -9.71 -10.39 2.41
N LEU A 66 -8.51 -10.65 1.87
CA LEU A 66 -8.32 -11.61 0.79
C LEU A 66 -8.68 -13.03 1.24
N ALA A 67 -8.32 -13.41 2.47
CA ALA A 67 -8.70 -14.70 3.04
C ALA A 67 -10.22 -14.88 3.15
N ASP A 68 -10.95 -13.82 3.52
CA ASP A 68 -12.42 -13.80 3.51
C ASP A 68 -12.99 -13.87 2.09
N PHE A 69 -12.41 -13.12 1.15
CA PHE A 69 -12.85 -13.10 -0.25
C PHE A 69 -12.69 -14.46 -0.93
N LEU A 70 -11.57 -15.15 -0.69
CA LEU A 70 -11.34 -16.48 -1.23
C LEU A 70 -12.37 -17.50 -0.70
N ARG A 71 -12.84 -17.35 0.54
CA ARG A 71 -13.92 -18.17 1.11
C ARG A 71 -15.30 -17.81 0.57
N ALA A 72 -15.50 -16.56 0.15
CA ALA A 72 -16.74 -16.04 -0.39
C ALA A 72 -16.79 -16.00 -1.94
N ALA A 73 -15.80 -16.58 -2.63
CA ALA A 73 -15.60 -16.42 -4.07
C ALA A 73 -16.78 -16.89 -4.96
N ASP A 74 -17.65 -17.74 -4.42
CA ASP A 74 -18.83 -18.26 -5.11
C ASP A 74 -20.06 -17.33 -5.03
N SER A 75 -20.02 -16.26 -4.22
CA SER A 75 -21.19 -15.45 -3.91
C SER A 75 -20.85 -13.98 -3.71
N VAL A 76 -21.40 -13.14 -4.58
CA VAL A 76 -21.25 -11.68 -4.47
C VAL A 76 -21.86 -11.16 -3.15
N ILE A 77 -22.93 -11.78 -2.68
CA ILE A 77 -23.58 -11.38 -1.42
C ILE A 77 -22.62 -11.63 -0.24
N ASP A 78 -21.91 -12.75 -0.25
CA ASP A 78 -20.95 -13.07 0.81
C ASP A 78 -19.73 -12.12 0.76
N ILE A 79 -19.25 -11.77 -0.43
CA ILE A 79 -18.24 -10.71 -0.61
C ILE A 79 -18.73 -9.38 -0.02
N CYS A 80 -19.99 -8.99 -0.28
CA CYS A 80 -20.58 -7.80 0.33
C CYS A 80 -20.60 -7.88 1.87
N HIS A 81 -20.88 -9.05 2.44
CA HIS A 81 -20.85 -9.26 3.90
C HIS A 81 -19.43 -9.14 4.48
N CYS A 82 -18.39 -9.53 3.75
CA CYS A 82 -17.00 -9.30 4.16
C CYS A 82 -16.72 -7.80 4.34
N PHE A 83 -17.15 -6.95 3.41
CA PHE A 83 -16.98 -5.49 3.54
C PHE A 83 -17.69 -4.92 4.76
N VAL A 84 -18.93 -5.33 5.03
CA VAL A 84 -19.70 -4.85 6.18
C VAL A 84 -19.09 -5.29 7.50
N SER A 85 -18.56 -6.52 7.54
CA SER A 85 -17.86 -7.09 8.70
C SER A 85 -16.59 -6.31 9.02
N HIS A 86 -15.84 -5.90 8.00
CA HIS A 86 -14.57 -5.17 8.16
C HIS A 86 -14.68 -3.64 8.17
N ARG A 87 -15.89 -3.06 8.09
CA ARG A 87 -16.10 -1.60 7.97
C ARG A 87 -15.31 -0.76 8.98
N ASN A 88 -15.21 -1.23 10.22
CA ASN A 88 -14.50 -0.51 11.28
C ASN A 88 -12.98 -0.55 11.05
N ARG A 89 -12.47 -1.68 10.54
CA ARG A 89 -11.06 -1.84 10.22
C ARG A 89 -10.67 -0.99 9.03
N PHE A 90 -11.52 -0.93 7.99
CA PHE A 90 -11.37 0.03 6.89
C PHE A 90 -11.29 1.47 7.41
N LEU A 91 -12.22 1.89 8.27
CA LEU A 91 -12.20 3.24 8.83
C LEU A 91 -10.91 3.53 9.60
N GLN A 92 -10.48 2.59 10.47
CA GLN A 92 -9.28 2.75 11.29
C GLN A 92 -7.99 2.83 10.46
N LEU A 93 -7.92 2.14 9.33
CA LEU A 93 -6.72 2.12 8.48
C LEU A 93 -6.71 3.30 7.49
N TYR A 94 -7.83 3.55 6.81
CA TYR A 94 -7.90 4.55 5.75
C TYR A 94 -8.05 5.97 6.28
N HIS A 95 -8.61 6.19 7.48
CA HIS A 95 -8.70 7.54 8.05
C HIS A 95 -7.32 8.19 8.25
N PRO A 96 -6.37 7.60 9.00
CA PRO A 96 -5.03 8.16 9.15
C PRO A 96 -4.24 8.15 7.83
N TYR A 97 -4.42 7.14 6.98
CA TYR A 97 -3.79 7.09 5.67
C TYR A 97 -4.15 8.30 4.80
N CYS A 98 -5.44 8.61 4.69
CA CYS A 98 -5.93 9.74 3.92
C CYS A 98 -5.50 11.09 4.53
N GLN A 99 -5.40 11.18 5.86
CA GLN A 99 -4.87 12.37 6.54
C GLN A 99 -3.39 12.60 6.25
N ASN A 100 -2.59 11.52 6.14
CA ASN A 100 -1.16 11.60 5.84
C ASN A 100 -0.88 11.94 4.36
N LYS A 101 -1.76 11.54 3.43
CA LYS A 101 -1.54 11.67 1.97
C LYS A 101 -1.07 13.07 1.51
N PRO A 102 -1.67 14.20 1.94
CA PRO A 102 -1.20 15.53 1.51
C PRO A 102 0.23 15.85 1.95
N LEU A 103 0.64 15.37 3.13
CA LEU A 103 1.98 15.58 3.67
C LEU A 103 3.01 14.71 2.95
N SER A 104 2.67 13.44 2.69
CA SER A 104 3.45 12.55 1.83
C SER A 104 3.71 13.19 0.46
N GLU A 105 2.66 13.75 -0.16
CA GLU A 105 2.78 14.41 -1.48
C GLU A 105 3.61 15.69 -1.47
N ALA A 106 3.58 16.46 -0.38
CA ALA A 106 4.46 17.61 -0.23
C ALA A 106 5.93 17.17 -0.16
N LEU A 107 6.25 16.21 0.71
CA LEU A 107 7.61 15.68 0.84
C LEU A 107 8.13 15.06 -0.45
N ARG A 108 7.26 14.37 -1.19
CA ARG A 108 7.61 13.80 -2.49
C ARG A 108 8.01 14.88 -3.48
N ARG A 109 7.18 15.91 -3.67
CA ARG A 109 7.47 17.00 -4.61
C ARG A 109 8.73 17.77 -4.24
N GLU A 110 9.00 17.94 -2.95
CA GLU A 110 10.14 18.74 -2.49
C GLU A 110 11.46 17.97 -2.47
N HIS A 111 11.43 16.66 -2.27
CA HIS A 111 12.63 15.89 -1.93
C HIS A 111 12.81 14.56 -2.66
N VAL A 112 11.79 14.06 -3.35
CA VAL A 112 11.87 12.78 -4.09
C VAL A 112 12.27 13.00 -5.54
N ASP A 113 11.87 14.13 -6.15
CA ASP A 113 12.31 14.51 -7.50
C ASP A 113 13.83 14.78 -7.50
N GLY A 114 14.60 13.87 -8.11
CA GLY A 114 16.07 13.92 -8.15
C GLY A 114 16.78 13.14 -7.03
N CYS A 115 16.04 12.46 -6.14
CA CYS A 115 16.62 11.63 -5.08
C CYS A 115 17.26 10.35 -5.63
N LYS A 116 18.56 10.14 -5.33
CA LYS A 116 19.33 8.98 -5.80
C LYS A 116 18.76 7.65 -5.33
N PHE A 117 18.19 7.61 -4.12
CA PHE A 117 17.51 6.43 -3.61
C PHE A 117 16.38 5.99 -4.56
N PHE A 118 15.42 6.86 -4.85
CA PHE A 118 14.26 6.53 -5.69
C PHE A 118 14.64 6.24 -7.16
N ALA A 119 15.74 6.80 -7.65
CA ALA A 119 16.28 6.50 -8.97
C ALA A 119 16.91 5.08 -9.05
N LEU A 120 17.62 4.64 -8.00
CA LEU A 120 18.30 3.35 -7.96
C LEU A 120 17.34 2.21 -7.63
N VAL A 121 16.44 2.47 -6.70
CA VAL A 121 15.55 1.49 -6.10
C VAL A 121 14.22 1.39 -6.88
N GLY A 122 13.89 2.40 -7.71
CA GLY A 122 12.65 2.51 -8.46
C GLY A 122 12.47 1.58 -9.68
N ARG A 123 13.05 0.38 -9.66
CA ARG A 123 12.79 -0.69 -10.63
C ARG A 123 11.65 -1.63 -10.19
N CYS A 124 10.72 -1.14 -9.37
CA CYS A 124 9.50 -1.90 -9.10
C CYS A 124 8.71 -2.06 -10.42
N PRO A 125 8.38 -3.29 -10.84
CA PRO A 125 7.62 -3.53 -12.06
C PRO A 125 6.18 -2.99 -11.98
N GLN A 126 5.66 -2.70 -10.78
CA GLN A 126 4.29 -2.24 -10.53
C GLN A 126 4.25 -0.77 -10.10
N ARG A 127 4.60 0.14 -11.03
CA ARG A 127 4.60 1.60 -10.80
C ARG A 127 3.21 2.21 -10.54
N VAL A 128 2.14 1.49 -10.83
CA VAL A 128 0.77 2.04 -10.85
C VAL A 128 0.25 2.33 -9.44
N LEU A 129 0.56 1.50 -8.44
CA LEU A 129 0.06 1.70 -7.08
C LEU A 129 0.86 2.75 -6.30
N LEU A 130 2.18 2.88 -6.55
CA LEU A 130 2.99 3.96 -5.95
C LEU A 130 2.44 5.35 -6.29
N ALA A 131 2.04 5.56 -7.55
CA ALA A 131 1.46 6.82 -8.01
C ALA A 131 0.01 7.05 -7.53
N LYS A 132 -0.63 6.05 -6.93
CA LYS A 132 -1.94 6.18 -6.26
C LYS A 132 -1.79 6.35 -4.75
N ILE A 133 -0.69 5.84 -4.19
CA ILE A 133 -0.34 6.00 -2.78
C ILE A 133 0.07 7.45 -2.52
N TRP A 134 0.92 7.95 -3.38
CA TRP A 134 1.20 9.36 -3.65
C TRP A 134 -0.01 10.02 -4.34
#